data_AF-U1ND76-F1
#
_entry.id   AF-U1ND76-F1
#
_cell.length_a   1.000
_cell.length_b   1.000
_cell.length_c   1.000
_cell.angle_alpha   90.00
_cell.angle_beta   90.00
_cell.angle_gamma   90.00
#
_symmetry.space_group_name_H-M   'P 1'
#
loop_
_entity.id
_entity.type
_entity.pdbx_description
1 polymer ?
#
loop_
_entity_poly.entity_id
_entity_poly.type
_entity_poly.pdbx_seq_one_letter_code
_entity_poly.pdbx_strand_id
1 'polypeptide(L)'
;MRILYLTEEPITFSGTMVRGGQIHVSKVVEGLRDRGHDVHLIDWNNRPEREYQHSIAPRSRFLIDPIRTLQRAVSVGDTIGCGCHRI
;
A
#
# COMPACT_ATOMS: atom_id res chain seq x y z
N MET A 1 -2.37 -3.27 16.74
CA MET A 1 -3.57 -3.12 15.88
C MET A 1 -3.17 -3.36 14.44
N ARG A 2 -4.01 -4.03 13.65
CA ARG A 2 -3.74 -4.30 12.23
C ARG A 2 -4.31 -3.18 11.37
N ILE A 3 -3.50 -2.70 10.43
CA ILE A 3 -3.82 -1.54 9.59
C ILE A 3 -3.56 -1.91 8.13
N LEU A 4 -4.57 -1.74 7.28
CA LEU A 4 -4.41 -1.81 5.84
C LEU A 4 -4.35 -0.38 5.29
N TYR A 5 -3.18 0.03 4.82
CA TYR A 5 -2.96 1.33 4.20
C TYR A 5 -3.04 1.18 2.68
N LEU A 6 -3.82 2.03 2.02
CA LEU A 6 -4.01 1.99 0.57
C LEU A 6 -3.55 3.29 -0.08
N THR A 7 -2.81 3.18 -1.17
CA THR A 7 -2.47 4.31 -2.03
C THR A 7 -2.46 3.89 -3.50
N GLU A 8 -2.78 4.84 -4.37
CA GLU A 8 -2.73 4.68 -5.83
C GLU A 8 -1.42 5.25 -6.42
N GLU A 9 -0.46 5.57 -5.56
CA GLU A 9 0.90 5.92 -5.94
C GLU A 9 1.84 4.71 -5.82
N PRO A 10 2.85 4.57 -6.69
CA PRO A 10 3.94 3.64 -6.45
C PRO A 10 4.71 4.09 -5.21
N ILE A 11 4.90 3.23 -4.21
CA ILE A 11 5.68 3.56 -3.01
C ILE A 11 6.99 2.78 -3.01
N THR A 12 8.10 3.53 -3.00
CA THR A 12 9.43 2.95 -2.89
C THR A 12 10.02 3.26 -1.51
N PHE A 13 10.72 2.28 -0.93
CA PHE A 13 11.46 2.40 0.32
C PHE A 13 12.98 2.44 0.06
N SER A 14 13.41 2.23 -1.18
CA SER A 14 14.80 2.20 -1.59
C SER A 14 15.07 3.18 -2.75
N GLY A 15 16.08 4.03 -2.61
CA GLY A 15 16.47 5.01 -3.64
C GLY A 15 15.99 6.44 -3.36
N THR A 16 16.23 7.32 -4.34
CA THR A 16 15.88 8.74 -4.26
C THR A 16 14.38 8.91 -4.46
N MET A 17 13.62 9.07 -3.37
CA MET A 17 12.19 9.37 -3.44
C MET A 17 11.97 10.70 -4.17
N VAL A 18 11.29 10.65 -5.32
CA VAL A 18 11.19 11.79 -6.25
C VAL A 18 9.91 12.61 -6.07
N ARG A 19 8.93 12.11 -5.29
CA ARG A 19 7.64 12.78 -5.07
C ARG A 19 7.31 12.89 -3.59
N GLY A 20 6.91 14.08 -3.16
CA GLY A 20 6.56 14.37 -1.76
C GLY A 20 5.46 13.47 -1.20
N GLY A 21 4.48 13.07 -2.02
CA GLY A 21 3.42 12.12 -1.64
C GLY A 21 3.97 10.76 -1.20
N GLN A 22 4.92 10.21 -1.96
CA GLN A 22 5.58 8.95 -1.65
C GLN A 22 6.37 9.01 -0.34
N ILE A 23 7.06 10.14 -0.10
CA ILE A 23 7.84 10.38 1.14
C ILE A 23 6.92 10.39 2.37
N HIS A 24 5.75 11.01 2.25
CA HIS A 24 4.81 11.07 3.36
C HIS A 24 4.29 9.66 3.69
N VAL A 25 3.86 8.90 2.68
CA VAL A 25 3.31 7.56 2.89
C VAL A 25 4.35 6.60 3.47
N SER A 26 5.58 6.58 2.95
CA SER A 26 6.63 5.68 3.46
C SER A 26 6.93 5.95 4.95
N LYS A 27 7.09 7.22 5.32
CA LYS A 27 7.33 7.62 6.71
C LYS A 27 6.17 7.30 7.64
N VAL A 28 4.92 7.46 7.19
CA VAL A 28 3.74 7.12 7.98
C VAL A 28 3.68 5.61 8.22
N VAL A 29 3.90 4.81 7.17
CA VAL A 29 3.90 3.34 7.28
C VAL A 29 5.02 2.86 8.20
N GLU A 30 6.25 3.35 8.02
CA GLU A 30 7.38 3.02 8.89
C GLU A 30 7.09 3.42 10.33
N GLY A 31 6.64 4.65 10.57
CA GLY A 31 6.34 5.14 11.91
C GLY A 31 5.22 4.37 12.61
N LEU A 32 4.21 3.87 11.89
CA LEU A 32 3.18 3.00 12.48
C LEU A 32 3.76 1.63 12.83
N ARG A 33 4.63 1.06 11.99
CA ARG A 33 5.27 -0.23 12.26
C ARG A 33 6.24 -0.15 13.44
N ASP A 34 7.02 0.92 13.55
CA ASP A 34 7.94 1.17 14.67
C ASP A 34 7.21 1.26 16.02
N ARG A 35 5.93 1.66 16.00
CA ARG A 35 5.04 1.68 17.17
C ARG A 35 4.39 0.32 17.48
N GLY A 36 4.75 -0.74 16.75
CA GLY A 36 4.23 -2.09 16.94
C GLY A 36 2.89 -2.37 16.27
N HIS A 37 2.48 -1.55 15.29
CA HIS A 37 1.29 -1.85 14.49
C HIS A 37 1.62 -2.86 13.37
N ASP A 38 0.68 -3.78 13.12
CA ASP A 38 0.77 -4.73 12.00
C ASP A 38 0.23 -4.04 10.74
N VAL A 39 1.10 -3.29 10.07
CA VAL A 39 0.74 -2.48 8.89
C VAL A 39 1.02 -3.24 7.62
N HIS A 40 0.02 -3.33 6.76
CA HIS A 40 0.12 -3.78 5.38
C HIS A 40 -0.15 -2.61 4.44
N LEU A 41 0.65 -2.48 3.38
CA LEU A 41 0.55 -1.41 2.40
C LEU A 41 0.11 -1.98 1.05
N ILE A 42 -0.94 -1.43 0.45
CA ILE A 42 -1.29 -1.65 -0.96
C ILE A 42 -0.88 -0.40 -1.74
N ASP A 43 -0.06 -0.62 -2.76
CA ASP A 43 0.48 0.44 -3.59
C ASP A 43 0.52 0.03 -5.07
N TRP A 44 0.87 0.98 -5.94
CA TRP A 44 0.82 0.80 -7.39
C TRP A 44 2.20 0.56 -8.00
N ASN A 45 2.85 -0.53 -7.59
CA ASN A 45 4.17 -0.92 -8.06
C ASN A 45 4.17 -2.23 -8.86
N ASN A 46 5.21 -2.42 -9.69
CA ASN A 46 5.39 -3.68 -10.41
C ASN A 46 5.79 -4.84 -9.48
N ARG A 47 6.53 -4.53 -8.41
CA ARG A 47 7.00 -5.50 -7.42
C ARG A 47 7.06 -4.82 -6.04
N PRO A 48 6.73 -5.54 -4.96
CA PRO A 48 6.93 -5.05 -3.61
C PRO A 48 8.42 -5.04 -3.25
N GLU A 49 8.83 -4.06 -2.44
CA GLU A 49 10.18 -3.97 -1.87
C GLU A 49 10.26 -4.57 -0.46
N ARG A 50 9.10 -4.69 0.21
CA ARG A 50 8.96 -5.14 1.59
C ARG A 50 7.90 -6.23 1.69
N GLU A 51 8.04 -7.13 2.65
CA GLU A 51 7.08 -8.23 2.87
C GLU A 51 5.67 -7.76 3.22
N TYR A 52 5.55 -6.59 3.85
CA TYR A 52 4.26 -5.99 4.20
C TYR A 52 3.62 -5.20 3.05
N GLN A 53 4.26 -5.14 1.89
CA GLN A 53 3.81 -4.40 0.72
C GLN A 53 3.13 -5.34 -0.29
N HIS A 54 1.97 -4.93 -0.77
CA HIS A 54 1.09 -5.68 -1.67
C HIS A 54 0.85 -4.87 -2.94
N SER A 55 1.81 -4.95 -3.86
CA SER A 55 1.79 -4.09 -5.03
C SER A 55 0.82 -4.57 -6.12
N ILE A 56 0.12 -3.61 -6.72
CA ILE A 56 -0.72 -3.78 -7.91
C ILE A 56 0.07 -3.27 -9.11
N ALA A 57 0.40 -4.18 -10.03
CA ALA A 57 1.06 -3.79 -11.26
C ALA A 57 0.17 -2.81 -12.07
N PRO A 58 0.65 -1.59 -12.37
CA PRO A 58 -0.08 -0.63 -13.18
C PRO A 58 -0.23 -1.16 -14.60
N ARG A 59 -1.45 -1.18 -15.13
CA ARG A 59 -1.71 -1.54 -16.54
C ARG A 59 -1.45 -0.38 -17.49
N SER A 60 -1.56 0.85 -17.00
CA SER A 60 -1.29 2.08 -17.72
C SER A 60 -0.83 3.15 -16.74
N ARG A 61 0.08 4.02 -17.19
CA ARG A 61 0.62 5.17 -16.45
C ARG A 61 -0.46 6.18 -15.99
N PHE A 62 -1.62 6.18 -16.61
CA PHE A 62 -2.63 7.24 -16.45
C PHE A 62 -3.96 6.77 -15.89
N LEU A 63 -4.20 5.46 -15.82
CA LEU A 63 -5.47 4.91 -15.39
C LEU A 63 -5.34 4.38 -13.98
N ILE A 64 -5.87 5.16 -13.04
CA ILE A 64 -6.31 4.66 -11.76
C ILE A 64 -7.48 3.69 -12.04
N ASP A 65 -7.38 2.47 -11.52
CA ASP A 65 -8.35 1.39 -11.68
C ASP A 65 -8.90 1.06 -10.29
N PRO A 66 -9.93 1.79 -9.85
CA PRO A 66 -10.46 1.67 -8.49
C PRO A 66 -11.06 0.29 -8.23
N ILE A 67 -11.49 -0.43 -9.28
CA ILE A 67 -12.03 -1.78 -9.16
C ILE A 67 -10.91 -2.75 -8.79
N ARG A 68 -9.76 -2.70 -9.49
CA ARG A 68 -8.61 -3.54 -9.15
C ARG A 68 -8.05 -3.20 -7.78
N THR A 69 -8.01 -1.91 -7.44
CA THR A 69 -7.63 -1.44 -6.11
C THR A 69 -8.53 -2.05 -5.04
N LEU A 70 -9.85 -1.97 -5.21
CA LEU A 70 -10.83 -2.53 -4.27
C LEU A 70 -10.72 -4.05 -4.15
N GLN A 71 -10.65 -4.77 -5.28
CA GLN A 71 -10.49 -6.23 -5.29
C GLN A 71 -9.22 -6.65 -4.55
N ARG A 72 -8.11 -5.92 -4.74
CA ARG A 72 -6.87 -6.20 -4.02
C ARG A 72 -7.00 -5.90 -2.54
N ALA A 73 -7.64 -4.78 -2.17
CA ALA A 73 -7.88 -4.42 -0.77
C ALA A 73 -8.68 -5.49 -0.03
N VAL A 74 -9.75 -5.99 -0.64
CA VAL A 74 -10.56 -7.08 -0.08
C VAL A 74 -9.73 -8.37 0.03
N SER A 75 -9.05 -8.78 -1.04
CA SER A 75 -8.24 -10.00 -1.04
C SER A 75 -7.12 -9.97 0.01
N VAL A 76 -6.44 -8.83 0.19
CA VAL A 76 -5.42 -8.66 1.22
C VAL A 76 -6.04 -8.58 2.61
N GLY A 77 -7.22 -7.98 2.75
CA GLY A 77 -8.02 -8.01 3.98
C GLY A 77 -8.35 -9.44 4.43
N ASP A 78 -8.77 -10.30 3.49
CA ASP A 78 -9.12 -11.70 3.74
C ASP A 78 -7.87 -12.54 4.10
N THR A 79 -6.85 -12.51 3.22
CA THR A 79 -5.43 -12.40 3.58
C THR A 79 -5.06 -12.43 5.07
N ILE A 80 -5.10 -11.22 5.60
CA ILE A 80 -4.55 -10.90 6.90
C ILE A 80 -5.58 -11.19 7.99
N GLY A 81 -6.89 -11.22 7.69
CA GLY A 81 -7.97 -11.31 8.67
C GLY A 81 -8.42 -9.94 9.19
N CYS A 82 -8.38 -8.91 8.34
CA CYS A 82 -8.97 -7.59 8.60
C CYS A 82 -10.18 -7.40 7.68
N GLY A 83 -11.38 -7.30 8.24
CA GLY A 83 -12.56 -6.93 7.46
C GLY A 83 -12.42 -5.51 6.90
N CYS A 84 -12.61 -5.34 5.60
CA CYS A 84 -12.64 -4.01 4.96
C CYS A 84 -13.82 -3.19 5.49
N HIS A 85 -13.56 -2.19 6.33
CA HIS A 85 -14.51 -1.09 6.55
C HIS A 85 -14.31 -0.04 5.46
N ARG A 86 -15.32 0.09 4.61
CA ARG A 86 -15.45 1.13 3.59
C ARG A 86 -15.87 2.42 4.32
N ILE A 87 -15.04 3.45 4.27
CA ILE A 87 -15.44 4.83 4.66
C ILE A 87 -16.18 5.43 3.48
#